data_AF-E9RJ66-F1
#
_entry.id   AF-E9RJ66-F1
#
_cell.length_a   1.000
_cell.length_b   1.000
_cell.length_c   1.000
_cell.angle_alpha   90.00
_cell.angle_beta   90.00
_cell.angle_gamma   90.00
#
_symmetry.space_group_name_H-M   'P 1'
#
loop_
_entity.id
_entity.type
_entity.pdbx_description
1 polymer ?
#
loop_
_entity_poly.entity_id
_entity_poly.type
_entity_poly.pdbx_seq_one_letter_code
_entity_poly.pdbx_strand_id
1 'polypeptide(L)'
;MESSKKSSQEPGFITIWGRAGISFKLTNEEMHKIHADPDCFSSIMTVVLSEKRYEFDGETYFPEEAGENEVLYTDNVTSEFCC
;
A
#
# COMPACT_ATOMS: atom_id res chain seq x y z
N MET A 1 -27.02 7.60 -45.47
CA MET A 1 -27.18 7.56 -44.00
C MET A 1 -25.99 6.80 -43.45
N GLU A 2 -24.92 7.53 -43.10
CA GLU A 2 -23.70 6.94 -42.57
C GLU A 2 -23.81 6.94 -41.04
N SER A 3 -23.86 5.74 -40.45
CA SER A 3 -23.93 5.55 -39.01
C SER A 3 -22.52 5.68 -38.44
N SER A 4 -22.18 6.87 -37.95
CA SER A 4 -20.95 7.11 -37.20
C SER A 4 -20.98 6.29 -35.91
N LYS A 5 -20.33 5.12 -35.92
CA LYS A 5 -20.01 4.36 -34.71
C LYS A 5 -19.08 5.22 -33.85
N LYS A 6 -19.64 5.81 -32.80
CA LYS A 6 -18.88 6.49 -31.74
C LYS A 6 -18.08 5.41 -31.01
N SER A 7 -16.82 5.24 -31.39
CA SER A 7 -15.85 4.42 -30.68
C SER A 7 -15.61 5.05 -29.31
N SER A 8 -16.31 4.55 -28.29
CA SER A 8 -16.02 4.84 -26.89
C SER A 8 -14.68 4.19 -26.54
N GLN A 9 -13.58 4.90 -26.80
CA GLN A 9 -12.28 4.51 -26.25
C GLN A 9 -12.38 4.60 -24.73
N GLU A 10 -12.19 3.48 -24.05
CA GLU A 10 -11.98 3.48 -22.61
C GLU A 10 -10.75 4.34 -22.28
N PRO A 11 -10.77 5.12 -21.19
CA PRO A 11 -9.62 5.92 -20.80
C PRO A 11 -8.43 5.00 -20.55
N GLY A 12 -7.33 5.25 -21.25
CA GLY A 12 -6.07 4.56 -21.00
C GLY A 12 -5.55 4.94 -19.61
N PHE A 13 -5.26 3.95 -18.78
CA PHE A 13 -4.64 4.16 -17.47
C PHE A 13 -3.12 4.03 -17.58
N ILE A 14 -2.40 4.84 -16.81
CA ILE A 14 -0.96 4.73 -16.61
C ILE A 14 -0.74 4.34 -15.15
N THR A 15 0.14 3.37 -14.91
CA THR A 15 0.55 2.97 -13.56
C THR A 15 1.78 3.77 -13.15
N ILE A 16 1.71 4.40 -11.98
CA ILE A 16 2.84 5.12 -11.37
C ILE A 16 3.11 4.48 -10.00
N TRP A 17 4.38 4.27 -9.68
CA TRP A 17 4.82 3.86 -8.35
C TRP A 17 5.15 5.09 -7.50
N GLY A 18 4.64 5.12 -6.27
CA GLY A 18 4.90 6.19 -5.30
C GLY A 18 5.02 5.61 -3.89
N ARG A 19 5.72 6.33 -3.02
CA ARG A 19 5.77 6.03 -1.58
C ARG A 19 4.93 7.07 -0.84
N ALA A 20 4.10 6.62 0.09
CA ALA A 20 3.26 7.49 0.92
C ALA A 20 3.26 7.00 2.37
N GLY A 21 3.47 7.93 3.31
CA GLY A 21 3.22 7.69 4.73
C GLY A 21 1.72 7.74 5.02
N ILE A 22 1.17 6.67 5.61
CA ILE A 22 -0.26 6.56 5.92
C ILE A 22 -0.43 6.09 7.38
N SER A 23 -1.21 6.84 8.15
CA SER A 23 -1.73 6.41 9.45
C SER A 23 -3.12 5.84 9.31
N PHE A 24 -3.41 4.77 10.05
CA PHE A 24 -4.72 4.14 10.11
C PHE A 24 -5.33 4.28 11.50
N LYS A 25 -6.61 4.64 11.57
CA LYS A 25 -7.35 4.73 12.84
C LYS A 25 -8.05 3.41 13.12
N LEU A 26 -7.44 2.58 13.95
CA LEU A 26 -7.99 1.31 14.41
C LEU A 26 -8.67 1.48 15.78
N THR A 27 -9.78 0.78 15.98
CA THR A 27 -10.39 0.64 17.31
C THR A 27 -9.56 -0.32 18.17
N ASN A 28 -9.69 -0.21 19.50
CA ASN A 28 -9.01 -1.13 20.42
C ASN A 28 -9.43 -2.59 20.17
N GLU A 29 -10.70 -2.85 19.83
CA GLU A 29 -11.19 -4.19 19.53
C GLU A 29 -10.54 -4.77 18.27
N GLU A 30 -10.41 -3.98 17.21
CA GLU A 30 -9.71 -4.38 15.98
C GLU A 30 -8.24 -4.71 16.25
N MET A 31 -7.55 -3.86 17.02
CA MET A 31 -6.16 -4.12 17.41
C MET A 31 -6.01 -5.41 18.20
N HIS A 32 -6.90 -5.67 19.16
CA HIS A 32 -6.88 -6.93 19.91
C HIS A 32 -7.14 -8.14 19.02
N LYS A 33 -8.06 -8.04 18.05
CA LYS A 33 -8.32 -9.11 17.07
C LYS A 33 -7.10 -9.40 16.21
N ILE A 34 -6.44 -8.37 15.67
CA ILE A 34 -5.22 -8.53 14.85
C ILE A 34 -4.10 -9.21 15.66
N HIS A 35 -3.93 -8.83 16.93
CA HIS A 35 -2.91 -9.45 17.78
C HIS A 35 -3.22 -10.90 18.14
N ALA A 36 -4.50 -11.25 18.31
CA ALA A 36 -4.92 -12.62 18.63
C ALA A 36 -4.94 -13.54 17.40
N ASP A 37 -5.31 -13.00 16.24
CA ASP A 37 -5.43 -13.69 14.96
C ASP A 37 -4.98 -12.78 13.81
N PRO A 38 -3.70 -12.84 13.41
CA PRO A 38 -3.17 -11.99 12.33
C PRO A 38 -3.86 -12.19 10.98
N ASP A 39 -4.51 -13.33 10.73
CA ASP A 39 -5.18 -13.61 9.44
C ASP A 39 -6.38 -12.69 9.21
N CYS A 40 -6.95 -12.09 10.26
CA CYS A 40 -8.04 -11.12 10.13
C CYS A 40 -7.56 -9.71 9.70
N PHE A 41 -6.25 -9.46 9.58
CA PHE A 41 -5.72 -8.14 9.24
C PHE A 41 -6.31 -7.60 7.94
N SER A 42 -6.32 -8.38 6.85
CA SER A 42 -6.79 -7.91 5.55
C SER A 42 -8.28 -7.56 5.54
N SER A 43 -9.11 -8.31 6.28
CA SER A 43 -10.55 -8.03 6.36
C SER A 43 -10.82 -6.75 7.18
N ILE A 44 -10.11 -6.56 8.29
CA ILE A 44 -10.17 -5.31 9.08
C ILE A 44 -9.70 -4.12 8.24
N MET A 45 -8.57 -4.23 7.55
CA MET A 45 -8.03 -3.15 6.73
C MET A 45 -8.94 -2.80 5.55
N THR A 46 -9.67 -3.77 5.00
CA THR A 46 -10.69 -3.51 3.97
C THR A 46 -11.78 -2.57 4.50
N VAL A 47 -12.26 -2.82 5.72
CA VAL A 47 -13.26 -1.97 6.38
C VAL A 47 -12.67 -0.58 6.63
N VAL A 48 -11.48 -0.49 7.24
CA VAL A 48 -10.77 0.77 7.53
C VAL A 48 -10.62 1.64 6.27
N LEU A 49 -10.21 1.05 5.15
CA LEU A 49 -10.08 1.75 3.86
C LEU A 49 -11.44 2.19 3.31
N SER A 50 -12.46 1.33 3.37
CA SER A 50 -13.80 1.64 2.88
C SER A 50 -14.46 2.79 3.66
N GLU A 51 -14.21 2.84 4.97
CA GLU A 51 -14.69 3.88 5.88
C GLU A 51 -13.80 5.13 5.89
N LYS A 52 -12.70 5.13 5.11
CA LYS A 52 -11.72 6.23 5.05
C LYS A 52 -11.13 6.58 6.41
N ARG A 53 -10.91 5.59 7.27
CA ARG A 53 -10.27 5.73 8.59
C ARG A 53 -8.75 5.77 8.48
N TYR A 54 -8.23 6.66 7.64
CA TYR A 54 -6.81 6.86 7.44
C TYR A 54 -6.49 8.33 7.17
N GLU A 55 -5.26 8.72 7.49
CA GLU A 55 -4.71 10.05 7.21
C GLU A 55 -3.36 9.89 6.52
N PHE A 56 -3.05 10.79 5.58
CA PHE A 56 -1.73 10.85 4.97
C PHE A 56 -0.82 11.67 5.88
N ASP A 57 0.25 11.06 6.38
CA ASP A 57 1.10 11.63 7.43
C ASP A 57 2.25 12.50 6.92
N GLY A 58 2.20 12.91 5.65
CA GLY A 58 3.23 13.75 5.04
C GLY A 58 3.83 13.15 3.78
N GLU A 59 5.11 13.44 3.56
CA GLU A 59 5.76 13.46 2.24
C GLU A 59 5.45 12.21 1.40
N THR A 60 4.61 12.43 0.40
CA THR A 60 4.44 11.50 -0.71
C THR A 60 5.43 11.93 -1.77
N TYR A 61 6.36 11.05 -2.12
CA TYR A 61 7.33 11.33 -3.17
C TYR A 61 7.29 10.25 -4.25
N PHE A 62 7.55 10.70 -5.47
CA PHE A 62 7.78 9.81 -6.60
C PHE A 62 9.26 9.42 -6.59
N PRO A 63 9.61 8.12 -6.65
CA PRO A 63 11.00 7.67 -6.59
C PRO A 63 11.92 8.30 -7.66
N GLU A 64 11.37 8.71 -8.81
CA GLU A 64 12.13 9.43 -9.84
C GLU A 64 12.63 10.82 -9.39
N GLU A 65 12.00 11.40 -8.36
CA GLU A 65 12.36 12.70 -7.77
C GLU A 65 13.19 12.56 -6.48
N ALA A 66 13.24 11.37 -5.88
CA ALA A 66 14.01 11.09 -4.69
C ALA A 66 15.42 10.58 -5.06
N GLY A 67 16.39 11.49 -5.12
CA GLY A 67 17.79 11.18 -5.44
C GLY A 67 18.55 10.29 -4.44
N GLU A 68 17.84 9.59 -3.55
CA GLU A 68 18.43 8.74 -2.52
C GLU A 68 18.15 7.27 -2.82
N ASN A 69 19.16 6.63 -3.41
CA ASN A 69 19.30 5.17 -3.43
C ASN A 69 19.29 4.66 -1.98
N GLU A 70 18.16 4.18 -1.49
CA GLU A 70 18.13 3.39 -0.25
C GLU A 70 18.85 2.07 -0.49
N VAL A 71 20.02 1.95 0.14
CA VAL A 71 20.77 0.72 0.33
C VAL A 71 19.82 -0.33 0.91
N LEU A 72 19.41 -1.30 0.10
CA LEU A 72 18.76 -2.52 0.54
C LEU A 72 19.71 -3.22 1.52
N TYR A 73 19.46 -3.10 2.82
CA TYR A 73 20.03 -4.01 3.81
C TYR A 73 19.44 -5.40 3.52
N THR A 74 20.19 -6.20 2.78
CA THR A 74 19.98 -7.65 2.72
C THR A 74 20.45 -8.23 4.05
N ASP A 75 19.49 -8.50 4.95
CA ASP A 75 19.69 -9.43 6.05
C ASP A 75 19.92 -10.83 5.46
N ASN A 76 21.16 -11.12 5.08
CA ASN A 76 21.61 -12.49 4.88
C ASN A 76 21.72 -13.15 6.25
N VAL A 77 20.61 -13.73 6.69
CA VAL A 77 20.61 -14.78 7.71
C VAL A 77 21.41 -15.97 7.16
N THR A 78 22.67 -16.05 7.53
CA THR A 78 23.36 -17.33 7.76
C THR A 78 24.02 -17.26 9.12
N SER A 79 23.22 -17.55 10.15
CA SER A 79 23.70 -17.99 11.45
C SER A 79 24.41 -19.34 11.24
N GLU A 80 25.72 -19.30 10.99
CA GLU A 80 26.58 -20.46 11.21
C GLU A 80 26.82 -20.58 12.71
N PHE A 81 26.05 -21.46 13.37
CA PHE A 81 26.50 -22.08 14.60
C PHE A 81 27.75 -22.90 14.27
N CYS A 82 28.91 -22.47 14.75
CA CYS A 82 30.10 -23.31 14.78
C CYS A 82 30.24 -23.92 16.18
N CYS A 83 30.48 -25.23 16.19
CA CYS A 83 30.61 -26.13 17.33
C CYS A 83 31.73 -25.73 18.32
#